data_AF-A0A2N5TJ12-F1
#
_entry.id   AF-A0A2N5TJ12-F1
#
_cell.length_a   1.000
_cell.length_b   1.000
_cell.length_c   1.000
_cell.angle_alpha   90.00
_cell.angle_beta   90.00
_cell.angle_gamma   90.00
#
_symmetry.space_group_name_H-M   'P 1'
#
loop_
_entity.id
_entity.type
_entity.pdbx_description
1 polymer ?
#
loop_
_entity_poly.entity_id
_entity_poly.type
_entity_poly.pdbx_seq_one_letter_code
_entity_poly.pdbx_strand_id
1 'polypeptide(L)'
;MYEMEGVLSSLALARVALEVLRPKFFASNNINIDNLPKPQDQLLWREARHCAELLLVVDQLNQAQKSIRPLPSRVHPSQTPISPHPKHVLQQANMITCQVRRVASKPIAQSLSRCYASHASKIGDTKVSMSNLEKEKYINYQRIEDNLQVVRRRLNRPLTLSEKVLYGHLDNPQEADIRRGASYLKLRPDRVACQDATAQMALLQFMTAGLPEVAVPTTVHCDHLIEAQIGGVKDLARAVATNKEVYDFLASCSAKYGIGFWRPGSGIIHQIIFENYAFPGGLMIGTDSHTPKRRWLGHDRFIGVKLTGKISGWTSPKDVILKVAGILTVKGGTGAIVEYFGPGVESLSATGMGTICNMGC
;
A
#
# COMPACT_ATOMS: atom_id res chain seq x y z
N MET A 1 3.41 -22.83 -0.37
CA MET A 1 4.42 -21.75 -0.60
C MET A 1 3.81 -20.33 -0.57
N TYR A 2 2.57 -20.12 -0.10
CA TYR A 2 1.90 -18.81 -0.07
C TYR A 2 1.52 -18.35 1.36
N GLU A 3 2.27 -18.77 2.39
CA GLU A 3 2.00 -18.38 3.80
C GLU A 3 3.14 -17.59 4.48
N MET A 4 4.26 -17.33 3.79
CA MET A 4 5.43 -16.72 4.44
C MET A 4 5.49 -15.17 4.42
N GLU A 5 4.61 -14.49 3.67
CA GLU A 5 4.65 -13.02 3.61
C GLU A 5 3.95 -12.33 4.80
N GLY A 6 2.93 -12.97 5.40
CA GLY A 6 2.26 -12.46 6.60
C GLY A 6 3.18 -12.41 7.82
N VAL A 7 4.01 -13.45 8.01
CA VAL A 7 4.97 -13.57 9.12
C VAL A 7 6.10 -12.54 9.02
N LEU A 8 6.48 -12.14 7.81
CA LEU A 8 7.53 -11.13 7.58
C LEU A 8 7.10 -9.72 8.02
N SER A 9 5.80 -9.41 7.99
CA SER A 9 5.28 -8.11 8.46
C SER A 9 5.32 -7.98 9.99
N SER A 10 5.00 -9.07 10.70
CA SER A 10 5.10 -9.18 12.17
C SER A 10 6.56 -9.17 12.64
N LEU A 11 7.46 -9.81 11.88
CA LEU A 11 8.91 -9.80 12.13
C LEU A 11 9.54 -8.42 11.89
N ALA A 12 9.02 -7.61 10.95
CA ALA A 12 9.49 -6.24 10.76
C ALA A 12 9.16 -5.34 11.96
N LEU A 13 7.98 -5.51 12.56
CA LEU A 13 7.59 -4.83 13.80
C LEU A 13 8.40 -5.32 15.02
N ALA A 14 8.63 -6.64 15.13
CA ALA A 14 9.49 -7.21 16.18
C ALA A 14 10.96 -6.77 16.04
N ARG A 15 11.45 -6.60 14.80
CA ARG A 15 12.81 -6.12 14.51
C ARG A 15 12.99 -4.64 14.82
N VAL A 16 11.96 -3.80 14.60
CA VAL A 16 11.95 -2.40 15.02
C VAL A 16 11.89 -2.29 16.55
N ALA A 17 11.08 -3.13 17.22
CA ALA A 17 11.06 -3.20 18.69
C ALA A 17 12.43 -3.63 19.24
N LEU A 18 13.09 -4.60 18.62
CA LEU A 18 14.43 -5.07 19.01
C LEU A 18 15.56 -4.07 18.65
N GLU A 19 15.46 -3.31 17.56
CA GLU A 19 16.45 -2.27 17.22
C GLU A 19 16.34 -1.02 18.11
N VAL A 20 15.15 -0.71 18.62
CA VAL A 20 14.92 0.36 19.61
C VAL A 20 15.35 -0.07 21.02
N LEU A 21 15.21 -1.36 21.36
CA LEU A 21 15.61 -1.91 22.67
C LEU A 21 17.09 -2.35 22.72
N ARG A 22 17.73 -2.57 21.56
CA ARG A 22 19.13 -3.00 21.44
C ARG A 22 20.15 -2.14 22.18
N PRO A 23 20.08 -0.80 22.13
CA PRO A 23 21.10 0.04 22.77
C PRO A 23 21.01 0.04 24.30
N LYS A 24 19.87 -0.35 24.88
CA LYS A 24 19.66 -0.37 26.34
C LYS A 24 19.94 -1.74 26.99
N PHE A 25 20.04 -2.81 26.20
CA PHE A 25 20.17 -4.18 26.73
C PHE A 25 21.57 -4.79 26.55
N PHE A 26 22.37 -4.33 25.58
CA PHE A 26 23.67 -4.96 25.26
C PHE A 26 24.91 -4.14 25.61
N ALA A 27 24.76 -3.04 26.36
CA ALA A 27 25.88 -2.29 26.90
C ALA A 27 26.23 -2.75 28.34
N SER A 28 26.39 -4.06 28.56
CA SER A 28 27.29 -4.64 29.59
C SER A 28 27.13 -6.16 29.70
N ASN A 29 28.25 -6.85 29.45
CA ASN A 29 28.66 -8.17 29.93
C ASN A 29 27.94 -9.45 29.41
N ASN A 30 28.77 -10.46 29.11
CA ASN A 30 28.43 -11.87 28.85
C ASN A 30 27.35 -12.41 29.81
N ILE A 31 26.11 -12.59 29.35
CA ILE A 31 25.06 -13.23 30.14
C ILE A 31 24.87 -14.69 29.69
N ASN A 32 25.07 -15.61 30.62
CA ASN A 32 24.61 -16.99 30.54
C ASN A 32 23.09 -17.03 30.82
N ILE A 33 22.31 -17.49 29.85
CA ILE A 33 20.83 -17.47 29.85
C ILE A 33 20.24 -18.24 31.04
N ASP A 34 20.95 -19.25 31.56
CA ASP A 34 20.48 -20.08 32.67
C ASP A 34 20.48 -19.38 34.04
N ASN A 35 21.08 -18.18 34.14
CA ASN A 35 21.21 -17.43 35.41
C ASN A 35 20.39 -16.12 35.46
N LEU A 36 19.43 -15.92 34.57
CA LEU A 36 18.55 -14.75 34.64
C LEU A 36 17.60 -14.83 35.87
N PRO A 37 17.45 -13.75 36.66
CA PRO A 37 16.56 -13.76 37.81
C PRO A 37 15.11 -13.98 37.36
N LYS A 38 14.41 -14.93 37.99
CA LYS A 38 13.01 -15.24 37.71
C LYS A 38 12.12 -14.06 38.12
N PRO A 39 11.42 -13.37 37.20
CA PRO A 39 10.44 -12.35 37.57
C PRO A 39 9.16 -13.01 38.07
N GLN A 40 8.39 -12.28 38.88
CA GLN A 40 7.09 -12.72 39.41
C GLN A 40 6.03 -12.98 38.33
N ASP A 41 6.26 -12.52 37.09
CA ASP A 41 5.31 -12.62 35.98
C ASP A 41 5.73 -13.70 34.97
N GLN A 42 5.14 -14.90 35.09
CA GLN A 42 5.50 -16.09 34.29
C GLN A 42 5.10 -15.99 32.81
N LEU A 43 4.18 -15.09 32.45
CA LEU A 43 3.63 -14.96 31.09
C LEU A 43 4.63 -14.28 30.14
N LEU A 44 5.19 -13.15 30.56
CA LEU A 44 6.23 -12.41 29.84
C LEU A 44 7.49 -13.26 29.61
N TRP A 45 7.83 -14.13 30.57
CA TRP A 45 8.98 -15.03 30.45
C TRP A 45 8.71 -16.18 29.46
N ARG A 46 7.48 -16.72 29.42
CA ARG A 46 7.08 -17.73 28.44
C ARG A 46 7.10 -17.17 27.02
N GLU A 47 6.59 -15.95 26.82
CA GLU A 47 6.58 -15.29 25.51
C GLU A 47 7.99 -14.97 25.01
N ALA A 48 8.87 -14.45 25.89
CA ALA A 48 10.26 -14.18 25.54
C ALA A 48 11.04 -15.45 25.16
N ARG A 49 10.80 -16.57 25.87
CA ARG A 49 11.40 -17.88 25.55
C ARG A 49 10.89 -18.42 24.21
N HIS A 50 9.58 -18.31 23.95
CA HIS A 50 8.99 -18.76 22.70
C HIS A 50 9.50 -17.97 21.49
N CYS A 51 9.69 -16.65 21.63
CA CYS A 51 10.32 -15.83 20.61
C CYS A 51 11.78 -16.18 20.35
N ALA A 52 12.56 -16.52 21.39
CA ALA A 52 13.95 -16.95 21.24
C ALA A 52 14.09 -18.32 20.56
N GLU A 53 13.21 -19.27 20.88
CA GLU A 53 13.17 -20.59 20.26
C GLU A 53 12.75 -20.51 18.77
N LEU A 54 11.79 -19.65 18.43
CA LEU A 54 11.39 -19.40 17.03
C LEU A 54 12.53 -18.77 16.20
N LEU A 55 13.33 -17.88 16.78
CA LEU A 55 14.47 -17.27 16.11
C LEU A 55 15.58 -18.29 15.80
N LEU A 56 15.82 -19.25 16.71
CA LEU A 56 16.77 -20.35 16.49
C LEU A 56 16.32 -21.30 15.37
N VAL A 57 15.02 -21.62 15.31
CA VAL A 57 14.44 -22.45 14.24
C VAL A 57 14.55 -21.76 12.88
N VAL A 58 14.27 -20.45 12.81
CA VAL A 58 14.41 -19.67 11.59
C VAL A 58 15.87 -19.62 11.10
N ASP A 59 16.84 -19.53 12.01
CA ASP A 59 18.26 -19.52 11.63
C ASP A 59 18.73 -20.91 11.15
N GLN A 60 18.26 -21.99 11.77
CA GLN A 60 18.51 -23.37 11.32
C GLN A 60 17.89 -23.65 9.93
N LEU A 61 16.67 -23.17 9.68
CA LEU A 61 16.02 -23.29 8.36
C LEU A 61 16.76 -22.49 7.29
N ASN A 62 17.24 -21.29 7.62
CA ASN A 62 18.05 -20.47 6.70
C ASN A 62 19.42 -21.09 6.39
N GLN A 63 20.02 -21.83 7.33
CA GLN A 63 21.26 -22.58 7.10
C GLN A 63 21.02 -23.82 6.23
N ALA A 64 19.92 -24.56 6.46
CA ALA A 64 19.55 -25.72 5.65
C ALA A 64 19.23 -25.37 4.18
N GLN A 65 18.65 -24.19 3.93
CA GLN A 65 18.32 -23.72 2.59
C GLN A 65 19.56 -23.36 1.75
N LYS A 66 20.68 -23.02 2.38
CA LYS A 66 21.96 -22.71 1.70
C LYS A 66 22.74 -23.97 1.30
N SER A 67 22.40 -25.14 1.81
CA SER A 67 23.09 -26.42 1.55
C SER A 67 22.53 -27.26 0.40
N ILE A 68 21.43 -26.85 -0.24
CA ILE A 68 20.79 -27.63 -1.32
C ILE A 68 21.49 -27.35 -2.66
N ARG A 69 22.25 -28.32 -3.18
CA ARG A 69 22.80 -28.30 -4.55
C ARG A 69 21.73 -28.76 -5.58
N PRO A 70 21.74 -28.24 -6.82
CA PRO A 70 20.83 -28.73 -7.86
C PRO A 70 21.22 -30.13 -8.34
N LEU A 71 20.22 -31.00 -8.57
CA LEU A 71 20.38 -32.32 -9.16
C LEU A 71 20.72 -32.22 -10.67
N PRO A 72 21.57 -33.10 -11.22
CA PRO A 72 21.91 -33.09 -12.64
C PRO A 72 20.81 -33.72 -13.51
N SER A 73 20.58 -33.13 -14.69
CA SER A 73 19.59 -33.54 -15.68
C SER A 73 19.95 -34.89 -16.33
N ARG A 74 19.04 -35.87 -16.28
CA ARG A 74 19.12 -37.13 -17.04
C ARG A 74 18.74 -36.91 -18.51
N VAL A 75 19.55 -37.47 -19.41
CA VAL A 75 19.33 -37.56 -20.85
C VAL A 75 18.59 -38.87 -21.17
N HIS A 76 17.59 -38.83 -22.06
CA HIS A 76 17.11 -40.01 -22.80
C HIS A 76 16.88 -39.66 -24.29
N PRO A 77 17.02 -40.62 -25.23
CA PRO A 77 17.22 -40.36 -26.66
C PRO A 77 16.03 -40.72 -27.57
N SER A 78 16.16 -40.29 -28.85
CA SER A 78 15.41 -40.67 -30.09
C SER A 78 13.96 -40.20 -30.23
N GLN A 79 13.64 -39.20 -31.07
CA GLN A 79 13.52 -39.14 -32.55
C GLN A 79 12.13 -39.54 -33.10
N THR A 80 11.39 -38.56 -33.63
CA THR A 80 10.83 -38.54 -35.01
C THR A 80 10.22 -37.16 -35.34
N PRO A 81 10.18 -36.73 -36.62
CA PRO A 81 10.14 -35.32 -37.00
C PRO A 81 8.72 -34.79 -37.28
N ILE A 82 8.42 -33.58 -36.80
CA ILE A 82 7.23 -32.82 -37.24
C ILE A 82 7.71 -31.53 -37.93
N SER A 83 7.17 -31.37 -39.14
CA SER A 83 7.28 -30.29 -40.14
C SER A 83 7.60 -28.87 -39.65
N PRO A 84 8.36 -28.05 -40.43
CA PRO A 84 8.75 -26.71 -40.01
C PRO A 84 7.56 -25.74 -39.99
N HIS A 85 7.23 -25.24 -38.80
CA HIS A 85 6.37 -24.07 -38.63
C HIS A 85 7.01 -22.82 -39.29
N PRO A 86 6.25 -22.00 -40.03
CA PRO A 86 6.75 -20.76 -40.58
C PRO A 86 7.03 -19.75 -39.48
N LYS A 87 8.29 -19.32 -39.39
CA LYS A 87 8.77 -18.18 -38.59
C LYS A 87 8.24 -16.86 -39.16
N HIS A 88 6.93 -16.62 -39.07
CA HIS A 88 6.32 -15.35 -39.51
C HIS A 88 5.04 -15.02 -38.73
N VAL A 89 5.06 -15.13 -37.40
CA VAL A 89 4.01 -14.56 -36.53
C VAL A 89 4.62 -14.01 -35.24
N LEU A 90 5.61 -13.10 -35.36
CA LEU A 90 6.12 -12.29 -34.24
C LEU A 90 6.46 -10.86 -34.70
N GLN A 91 5.63 -10.32 -35.60
CA GLN A 91 5.65 -8.92 -35.99
C GLN A 91 4.20 -8.45 -36.20
N GLN A 92 3.48 -8.21 -35.10
CA GLN A 92 2.36 -7.26 -35.02
C GLN A 92 1.75 -7.32 -33.62
N ALA A 93 2.25 -6.46 -32.72
CA ALA A 93 1.57 -5.86 -31.57
C ALA A 93 2.61 -5.21 -30.64
N ASN A 94 3.44 -4.31 -31.18
CA ASN A 94 3.97 -3.23 -30.37
C ASN A 94 2.98 -2.08 -30.49
N MET A 95 2.69 -1.37 -29.39
CA MET A 95 2.48 0.08 -29.34
C MET A 95 1.90 0.51 -27.97
N ILE A 96 2.42 -0.04 -26.86
CA ILE A 96 2.67 0.81 -25.68
C ILE A 96 4.16 0.74 -25.34
N THR A 97 4.84 1.87 -25.52
CA THR A 97 6.22 2.01 -25.09
C THR A 97 6.22 2.67 -23.71
N CYS A 98 6.81 2.00 -22.73
CA CYS A 98 7.01 2.53 -21.39
C CYS A 98 8.45 3.03 -21.28
N GLN A 99 8.64 4.35 -21.14
CA GLN A 99 9.94 4.93 -20.81
C GLN A 99 9.95 5.40 -19.36
N VAL A 100 10.91 4.91 -18.58
CA VAL A 100 11.22 5.39 -17.23
C VAL A 100 12.29 6.48 -17.36
N ARG A 101 12.00 7.70 -16.91
CA ARG A 101 12.99 8.80 -16.90
C ARG A 101 12.99 9.52 -15.55
N ARG A 102 14.16 10.03 -15.14
CA ARG A 102 14.26 11.10 -14.12
C ARG A 102 13.93 12.43 -14.80
N VAL A 103 12.92 13.13 -14.31
CA VAL A 103 12.45 14.38 -14.93
C VAL A 103 13.06 15.60 -14.23
N ALA A 104 13.68 16.49 -15.00
CA ALA A 104 14.02 17.86 -14.61
C ALA A 104 13.09 18.84 -15.36
N SER A 105 12.55 19.82 -14.65
CA SER A 105 11.59 20.80 -15.20
C SER A 105 12.29 22.04 -15.78
N LYS A 106 11.87 22.49 -16.97
CA LYS A 106 12.20 23.82 -17.51
C LYS A 106 11.06 24.82 -17.23
N PRO A 107 11.35 26.10 -16.93
CA PRO A 107 10.31 27.09 -16.67
C PRO A 107 9.72 27.63 -17.98
N ILE A 108 8.41 27.91 -17.97
CA ILE A 108 7.68 28.60 -19.04
C ILE A 108 7.33 30.00 -18.51
N ALA A 109 7.68 31.04 -19.27
CA ALA A 109 7.38 32.43 -18.93
C ALA A 109 5.88 32.73 -19.09
N GLN A 110 5.28 33.38 -18.10
CA GLN A 110 3.87 33.80 -18.12
C GLN A 110 3.75 35.24 -18.63
N SER A 111 2.96 35.43 -19.68
CA SER A 111 2.48 36.74 -20.13
C SER A 111 1.29 37.14 -19.25
N LEU A 112 1.36 38.32 -18.64
CA LEU A 112 0.31 38.87 -17.77
C LEU A 112 -0.71 39.65 -18.61
N SER A 113 -1.91 39.10 -18.79
CA SER A 113 -3.07 39.84 -19.27
C SER A 113 -3.96 40.22 -18.07
N ARG A 114 -4.39 41.49 -18.01
CA ARG A 114 -5.30 41.99 -16.97
C ARG A 114 -6.73 41.58 -17.32
N CYS A 115 -7.36 40.79 -16.45
CA CYS A 115 -8.80 40.50 -16.51
C CYS A 115 -9.52 41.07 -15.28
N TYR A 116 -10.77 41.49 -15.47
CA TYR A 116 -11.67 41.95 -14.40
C TYR A 116 -11.88 40.85 -13.35
N ALA A 117 -11.87 41.23 -12.07
CA ALA A 117 -12.06 40.31 -10.94
C ALA A 117 -13.53 39.87 -10.85
N SER A 118 -13.87 38.75 -11.50
CA SER A 118 -15.08 38.00 -11.15
C SER A 118 -14.83 37.31 -9.81
N HIS A 119 -15.82 37.35 -8.91
CA HIS A 119 -15.82 36.54 -7.70
C HIS A 119 -15.99 35.08 -8.13
N ALA A 120 -14.88 34.39 -8.38
CA ALA A 120 -14.91 32.96 -8.67
C ALA A 120 -15.37 32.23 -7.41
N SER A 121 -16.42 31.42 -7.50
CA SER A 121 -16.84 30.53 -6.42
C SER A 121 -15.65 29.68 -5.96
N LYS A 122 -15.49 29.53 -4.64
CA LYS A 122 -14.44 28.67 -4.09
C LYS A 122 -14.77 27.21 -4.41
N ILE A 123 -13.73 26.41 -4.62
CA ILE A 123 -13.88 24.99 -5.01
C ILE A 123 -14.67 24.20 -3.95
N GLY A 124 -14.59 24.61 -2.67
CA GLY A 124 -15.33 23.99 -1.57
C GLY A 124 -16.70 24.56 -1.25
N ASP A 125 -17.25 25.47 -2.06
CA ASP A 125 -18.60 26.02 -1.80
C ASP A 125 -19.69 24.95 -1.94
N THR A 126 -19.45 23.90 -2.73
CA THR A 126 -20.35 22.77 -2.90
C THR A 126 -20.05 21.67 -1.88
N LYS A 127 -21.02 21.31 -1.04
CA LYS A 127 -20.93 20.17 -0.12
C LYS A 127 -21.20 18.86 -0.85
N VAL A 128 -20.13 18.14 -1.22
CA VAL A 128 -20.20 16.81 -1.84
C VAL A 128 -19.74 15.76 -0.83
N SER A 129 -20.57 14.75 -0.56
CA SER A 129 -20.24 13.67 0.38
C SER A 129 -19.05 12.85 -0.13
N MET A 130 -18.22 12.34 0.80
CA MET A 130 -17.07 11.48 0.48
C MET A 130 -17.46 10.12 -0.09
N SER A 131 -18.59 9.57 0.38
CA SER A 131 -19.19 8.35 -0.13
C SER A 131 -20.70 8.35 0.13
N ASN A 132 -21.39 7.35 -0.43
CA ASN A 132 -22.81 7.13 -0.18
C ASN A 132 -23.11 6.67 1.26
N LEU A 133 -22.08 6.16 1.97
CA LEU A 133 -22.21 5.54 3.28
C LEU A 133 -21.83 6.50 4.42
N GLU A 134 -20.92 7.44 4.16
CA GLU A 134 -20.45 8.43 5.14
C GLU A 134 -21.22 9.75 4.97
N LYS A 135 -22.49 9.73 5.39
CA LYS A 135 -23.33 10.93 5.40
C LYS A 135 -22.68 12.00 6.27
N GLU A 136 -22.78 13.26 5.83
CA GLU A 136 -22.23 14.44 6.53
C GLU A 136 -20.69 14.53 6.59
N LYS A 137 -19.97 13.64 5.90
CA LYS A 137 -18.53 13.76 5.65
C LYS A 137 -18.32 14.24 4.23
N TYR A 138 -17.73 15.42 4.06
CA TYR A 138 -17.62 16.09 2.76
C TYR A 138 -16.19 16.11 2.24
N ILE A 139 -16.05 16.02 0.93
CA ILE A 139 -14.77 16.21 0.24
C ILE A 139 -14.34 17.67 0.41
N ASN A 140 -13.12 17.89 0.91
CA ASN A 140 -12.60 19.23 1.19
C ASN A 140 -11.47 19.62 0.22
N TYR A 141 -11.83 19.82 -1.06
CA TYR A 141 -10.88 20.32 -2.06
C TYR A 141 -10.39 21.75 -1.77
N GLN A 142 -11.16 22.54 -1.01
CA GLN A 142 -10.74 23.89 -0.65
C GLN A 142 -9.50 23.86 0.24
N ARG A 143 -9.48 23.01 1.28
CA ARG A 143 -8.30 22.80 2.14
C ARG A 143 -7.08 22.40 1.31
N ILE A 144 -7.26 21.50 0.33
CA ILE A 144 -6.19 21.04 -0.55
C ILE A 144 -5.64 22.22 -1.37
N GLU A 145 -6.50 23.02 -2.01
CA GLU A 145 -6.04 24.16 -2.81
C GLU A 145 -5.40 25.27 -1.96
N ASP A 146 -5.97 25.58 -0.78
CA ASP A 146 -5.40 26.56 0.16
C ASP A 146 -3.98 26.16 0.58
N ASN A 147 -3.79 24.88 0.94
CA ASN A 147 -2.48 24.33 1.27
C ASN A 147 -1.51 24.41 0.06
N LEU A 148 -2.00 24.09 -1.14
CA LEU A 148 -1.18 24.15 -2.35
C LEU A 148 -0.79 25.57 -2.74
N GLN A 149 -1.61 26.58 -2.48
CA GLN A 149 -1.23 27.98 -2.70
C GLN A 149 -0.06 28.39 -1.81
N VAL A 150 -0.03 27.95 -0.56
CA VAL A 150 1.11 28.17 0.36
C VAL A 150 2.35 27.46 -0.18
N VAL A 151 2.23 26.17 -0.52
CA VAL A 151 3.36 25.34 -0.94
C VAL A 151 3.94 25.79 -2.29
N ARG A 152 3.10 26.19 -3.26
CA ARG A 152 3.56 26.73 -4.55
C ARG A 152 4.37 28.01 -4.38
N ARG A 153 3.95 28.91 -3.48
CA ARG A 153 4.70 30.14 -3.15
C ARG A 153 6.04 29.83 -2.51
N ARG A 154 6.10 28.84 -1.61
CA ARG A 154 7.34 28.44 -0.92
C ARG A 154 8.35 27.75 -1.84
N LEU A 155 7.89 26.82 -2.68
CA LEU A 155 8.78 25.99 -3.49
C LEU A 155 9.14 26.60 -4.86
N ASN A 156 8.33 27.54 -5.36
CA ASN A 156 8.53 28.25 -6.63
C ASN A 156 8.92 27.35 -7.83
N ARG A 157 8.28 26.18 -7.94
CA ARG A 157 8.50 25.21 -9.02
C ARG A 157 7.20 24.45 -9.32
N PRO A 158 7.07 23.84 -10.51
CA PRO A 158 5.96 22.94 -10.78
C PRO A 158 5.95 21.76 -9.81
N LEU A 159 4.73 21.32 -9.47
CA LEU A 159 4.45 20.16 -8.62
C LEU A 159 3.90 19.01 -9.46
N THR A 160 4.35 17.79 -9.18
CA THR A 160 3.75 16.57 -9.76
C THR A 160 2.34 16.32 -9.19
N LEU A 161 1.57 15.39 -9.76
CA LEU A 161 0.24 15.05 -9.21
C LEU A 161 0.36 14.54 -7.78
N SER A 162 1.29 13.62 -7.54
CA SER A 162 1.52 13.04 -6.23
C SER A 162 1.95 14.08 -5.20
N GLU A 163 2.78 15.06 -5.59
CA GLU A 163 3.13 16.20 -4.74
C GLU A 163 1.92 17.09 -4.42
N LYS A 164 1.03 17.32 -5.40
CA LYS A 164 -0.19 18.10 -5.16
C LYS A 164 -1.09 17.42 -4.13
N VAL A 165 -1.28 16.11 -4.25
CA VAL A 165 -2.08 15.36 -3.27
C VAL A 165 -1.38 15.36 -1.91
N LEU A 166 -0.09 15.01 -1.83
CA LEU A 166 0.63 15.00 -0.56
C LEU A 166 0.65 16.35 0.14
N TYR A 167 1.12 17.38 -0.57
CA TYR A 167 1.33 18.70 0.03
C TYR A 167 0.01 19.41 0.30
N GLY A 168 -1.05 19.07 -0.44
CA GLY A 168 -2.41 19.46 -0.14
C GLY A 168 -2.95 18.90 1.19
N HIS A 169 -2.35 17.82 1.71
CA HIS A 169 -2.73 17.18 2.97
C HIS A 169 -1.75 17.45 4.12
N LEU A 170 -0.86 18.43 3.99
CA LEU A 170 0.00 18.85 5.09
C LEU A 170 -0.84 19.41 6.25
N ASP A 171 -0.45 19.04 7.47
CA ASP A 171 -1.03 19.59 8.70
C ASP A 171 -0.70 21.07 8.88
N ASN A 172 0.56 21.45 8.60
CA ASN A 172 1.04 22.83 8.62
C ASN A 172 1.87 23.10 7.34
N PRO A 173 1.27 23.61 6.26
CA PRO A 173 1.97 23.86 5.00
C PRO A 173 2.95 25.05 5.05
N GLN A 174 2.87 25.93 6.05
CA GLN A 174 3.75 27.10 6.19
C GLN A 174 5.14 26.69 6.70
N GLU A 175 5.19 25.78 7.67
CA GLU A 175 6.42 25.40 8.37
C GLU A 175 6.99 24.04 7.92
N ALA A 176 6.19 23.22 7.22
CA ALA A 176 6.63 21.90 6.79
C ALA A 176 7.98 21.95 6.04
N ASP A 177 8.94 21.12 6.47
CA ASP A 177 10.17 20.88 5.74
C ASP A 177 9.87 19.95 4.54
N ILE A 178 10.06 20.45 3.32
CA ILE A 178 9.70 19.74 2.09
C ILE A 178 10.95 19.48 1.27
N ARG A 179 11.63 18.36 1.58
CA ARG A 179 12.75 17.85 0.78
C ARG A 179 12.48 16.39 0.39
N ARG A 180 12.37 16.16 -0.92
CA ARG A 180 12.17 14.83 -1.50
C ARG A 180 13.24 13.87 -1.02
N GLY A 181 12.84 12.67 -0.59
CA GLY A 181 13.81 11.67 -0.15
C GLY A 181 14.46 11.95 1.22
N ALA A 182 14.11 13.02 1.94
CA ALA A 182 14.80 13.43 3.15
C ALA A 182 13.87 13.85 4.31
N SER A 183 12.79 14.58 4.04
CA SER A 183 11.93 15.14 5.07
C SER A 183 10.74 14.22 5.39
N TYR A 184 10.41 14.12 6.68
CA TYR A 184 9.17 13.50 7.16
C TYR A 184 8.01 14.50 7.08
N LEU A 185 6.99 14.15 6.30
CA LEU A 185 5.79 14.97 6.15
C LEU A 185 4.76 14.62 7.22
N LYS A 186 4.24 15.64 7.91
CA LYS A 186 3.08 15.51 8.80
C LYS A 186 1.82 15.71 7.98
N LEU A 187 1.10 14.62 7.73
CA LEU A 187 -0.05 14.58 6.84
C LEU A 187 -1.34 14.32 7.60
N ARG A 188 -2.46 14.74 7.02
CA ARG A 188 -3.82 14.46 7.48
C ARG A 188 -4.56 13.62 6.44
N PRO A 189 -4.49 12.28 6.51
CA PRO A 189 -5.31 11.41 5.67
C PRO A 189 -6.80 11.69 5.87
N ASP A 190 -7.58 11.55 4.81
CA ASP A 190 -9.03 11.74 4.84
C ASP A 190 -9.76 10.51 5.37
N ARG A 191 -9.16 9.31 5.21
CA ARG A 191 -9.76 8.05 5.68
C ARG A 191 -8.76 6.93 5.93
N VAL A 192 -9.23 5.93 6.67
CA VAL A 192 -8.51 4.69 7.00
C VAL A 192 -9.30 3.49 6.49
N ALA A 193 -8.61 2.47 5.98
CA ALA A 193 -9.21 1.19 5.64
C ALA A 193 -8.38 0.03 6.21
N CYS A 194 -9.03 -0.88 6.93
CA CYS A 194 -8.39 -2.04 7.52
C CYS A 194 -9.00 -3.32 6.94
N GLN A 195 -8.18 -4.35 6.77
CA GLN A 195 -8.65 -5.70 6.46
C GLN A 195 -8.56 -6.58 7.72
N ASP A 196 -9.39 -7.60 7.84
CA ASP A 196 -9.62 -8.41 9.04
C ASP A 196 -8.37 -9.09 9.64
N ALA A 197 -7.38 -9.49 8.84
CA ALA A 197 -6.13 -10.04 9.34
C ALA A 197 -5.24 -8.99 10.05
N THR A 198 -5.30 -7.71 9.68
CA THR A 198 -4.53 -6.63 10.34
C THR A 198 -5.38 -5.73 11.24
N ALA A 199 -6.69 -5.69 11.03
CA ALA A 199 -7.64 -4.90 11.80
C ALA A 199 -7.68 -5.31 13.26
N GLN A 200 -7.52 -6.60 13.57
CA GLN A 200 -7.54 -7.10 14.94
C GLN A 200 -6.52 -6.36 15.83
N MET A 201 -5.26 -6.32 15.40
CA MET A 201 -4.21 -5.62 16.13
C MET A 201 -4.37 -4.09 16.11
N ALA A 202 -4.78 -3.53 14.96
CA ALA A 202 -4.99 -2.08 14.86
C ALA A 202 -6.08 -1.60 15.84
N LEU A 203 -7.19 -2.35 15.95
CA LEU A 203 -8.28 -2.02 16.86
C LEU A 203 -7.89 -2.26 18.32
N LEU A 204 -7.14 -3.32 18.64
CA LEU A 204 -6.66 -3.54 20.01
C LEU A 204 -5.74 -2.40 20.47
N GLN A 205 -4.86 -1.90 19.61
CA GLN A 205 -4.05 -0.71 19.91
C GLN A 205 -4.89 0.57 20.01
N PHE A 206 -5.95 0.70 19.21
CA PHE A 206 -6.88 1.82 19.32
C PHE A 206 -7.65 1.79 20.65
N MET A 207 -8.06 0.61 21.10
CA MET A 207 -8.72 0.42 22.40
C MET A 207 -7.83 0.84 23.56
N THR A 208 -6.54 0.49 23.53
CA THR A 208 -5.59 0.88 24.59
C THR A 208 -5.26 2.37 24.59
N ALA A 209 -5.44 3.06 23.46
CA ALA A 209 -5.32 4.52 23.39
C ALA A 209 -6.42 5.25 24.18
N GLY A 210 -7.49 4.56 24.58
CA GLY A 210 -8.57 5.13 25.41
C GLY A 210 -9.41 6.19 24.69
N LEU A 211 -9.37 6.24 23.36
CA LEU A 211 -10.16 7.18 22.56
C LEU A 211 -11.61 6.67 22.39
N PRO A 212 -12.62 7.56 22.42
CA PRO A 212 -14.01 7.17 22.37
C PRO A 212 -14.49 6.76 20.97
N GLU A 213 -13.90 7.33 19.91
CA GLU A 213 -14.28 7.09 18.51
C GLU A 213 -13.14 7.45 17.54
N VAL A 214 -13.23 6.96 16.30
CA VAL A 214 -12.25 7.30 15.25
C VAL A 214 -12.38 8.75 14.77
N ALA A 215 -11.25 9.41 14.53
CA ALA A 215 -11.22 10.81 14.12
C ALA A 215 -11.56 11.05 12.64
N VAL A 216 -11.40 10.03 11.80
CA VAL A 216 -11.67 10.08 10.36
C VAL A 216 -12.47 8.84 9.93
N PRO A 217 -13.25 8.92 8.83
CA PRO A 217 -13.95 7.76 8.29
C PRO A 217 -13.03 6.54 8.20
N THR A 218 -13.42 5.47 8.86
CA THR A 218 -12.64 4.24 8.99
C THR A 218 -13.52 3.05 8.66
N THR A 219 -12.99 2.08 7.91
CA THR A 219 -13.72 0.87 7.54
C THR A 219 -12.89 -0.38 7.79
N VAL A 220 -13.52 -1.44 8.30
CA VAL A 220 -12.96 -2.79 8.40
C VAL A 220 -13.62 -3.69 7.35
N HIS A 221 -12.82 -4.48 6.65
CA HIS A 221 -13.24 -5.39 5.59
C HIS A 221 -12.88 -6.83 5.93
N CYS A 222 -13.83 -7.75 5.84
CA CYS A 222 -13.62 -9.18 6.16
C CYS A 222 -13.38 -10.01 4.90
N ASP A 223 -12.13 -10.11 4.47
CA ASP A 223 -11.73 -10.73 3.20
C ASP A 223 -10.53 -11.69 3.28
N HIS A 224 -9.72 -11.67 4.36
CA HIS A 224 -8.52 -12.52 4.45
C HIS A 224 -8.77 -13.87 5.14
N LEU A 225 -9.85 -14.01 5.91
CA LEU A 225 -10.11 -15.21 6.72
C LEU A 225 -11.04 -16.23 6.03
N ILE A 226 -11.25 -16.10 4.72
CA ILE A 226 -12.05 -17.04 3.92
C ILE A 226 -11.12 -17.93 3.09
N GLU A 227 -10.88 -19.14 3.57
CA GLU A 227 -10.10 -20.15 2.85
C GLU A 227 -10.88 -20.73 1.67
N ALA A 228 -10.28 -20.76 0.48
CA ALA A 228 -10.86 -21.43 -0.69
C ALA A 228 -10.63 -22.94 -0.62
N GLN A 229 -11.70 -23.75 -0.68
CA GLN A 229 -11.58 -25.22 -0.61
C GLN A 229 -12.56 -25.92 -1.56
N ILE A 230 -13.86 -25.64 -1.46
CA ILE A 230 -14.90 -26.38 -2.19
C ILE A 230 -15.65 -25.47 -3.17
N GLY A 231 -15.80 -24.18 -2.83
CA GLY A 231 -16.56 -23.22 -3.62
C GLY A 231 -17.18 -22.13 -2.74
N GLY A 232 -17.38 -20.95 -3.32
CA GLY A 232 -17.63 -19.70 -2.58
C GLY A 232 -18.70 -19.78 -1.49
N VAL A 233 -19.88 -20.34 -1.77
CA VAL A 233 -20.98 -20.40 -0.79
C VAL A 233 -20.63 -21.30 0.41
N LYS A 234 -20.06 -22.48 0.16
CA LYS A 234 -19.69 -23.44 1.22
C LYS A 234 -18.49 -22.94 2.01
N ASP A 235 -17.52 -22.36 1.33
CA ASP A 235 -16.31 -21.81 1.94
C ASP A 235 -16.64 -20.59 2.82
N LEU A 236 -17.55 -19.72 2.38
CA LEU A 236 -18.04 -18.60 3.20
C LEU A 236 -18.77 -19.08 4.45
N ALA A 237 -19.66 -20.08 4.33
CA ALA A 237 -20.37 -20.64 5.48
C ALA A 237 -19.38 -21.26 6.49
N ARG A 238 -18.37 -21.99 6.01
CA ARG A 238 -17.28 -22.51 6.84
C ARG A 238 -16.52 -21.38 7.53
N ALA A 239 -16.10 -20.36 6.78
CA ALA A 239 -15.34 -19.24 7.33
C ALA A 239 -16.11 -18.47 8.42
N VAL A 240 -17.42 -18.25 8.22
CA VAL A 240 -18.29 -17.60 9.23
C VAL A 240 -18.39 -18.44 10.49
N ALA A 241 -18.47 -19.78 10.38
CA ALA A 241 -18.49 -20.66 11.53
C ALA A 241 -17.13 -20.71 12.26
N THR A 242 -16.03 -20.90 11.51
CA THR A 242 -14.68 -21.04 12.05
C THR A 242 -14.18 -19.75 12.71
N ASN A 243 -14.40 -18.60 12.06
CA ASN A 243 -13.84 -17.32 12.49
C ASN A 243 -14.88 -16.43 13.21
N LYS A 244 -15.95 -17.03 13.74
CA LYS A 244 -17.07 -16.31 14.37
C LYS A 244 -16.60 -15.33 15.44
N GLU A 245 -15.69 -15.75 16.32
CA GLU A 245 -15.15 -14.91 17.40
C GLU A 245 -14.48 -13.64 16.85
N VAL A 246 -13.65 -13.78 15.82
CA VAL A 246 -12.95 -12.65 15.20
C VAL A 246 -13.95 -11.70 14.54
N TYR A 247 -14.92 -12.23 13.79
CA TYR A 247 -15.94 -11.39 13.15
C TYR A 247 -16.83 -10.66 14.15
N ASP A 248 -17.21 -11.32 15.25
CA ASP A 248 -17.99 -10.70 16.32
C ASP A 248 -17.19 -9.61 17.05
N PHE A 249 -15.90 -9.84 17.31
CA PHE A 249 -14.99 -8.84 17.86
C PHE A 249 -14.89 -7.63 16.93
N LEU A 250 -14.60 -7.83 15.65
CA LEU A 250 -14.47 -6.74 14.68
C LEU A 250 -15.79 -5.97 14.51
N ALA A 251 -16.93 -6.66 14.45
CA ALA A 251 -18.24 -6.05 14.30
C ALA A 251 -18.62 -5.20 15.52
N SER A 252 -18.47 -5.75 16.73
CA SER A 252 -18.79 -5.05 17.98
C SER A 252 -17.84 -3.88 18.25
N CYS A 253 -16.54 -4.07 18.01
CA CYS A 253 -15.54 -3.02 18.12
C CYS A 253 -15.81 -1.90 17.11
N SER A 254 -16.15 -2.27 15.87
CA SER A 254 -16.46 -1.28 14.84
C SER A 254 -17.70 -0.46 15.19
N ALA A 255 -18.75 -1.10 15.69
CA ALA A 255 -19.95 -0.41 16.16
C ALA A 255 -19.66 0.54 17.33
N LYS A 256 -18.80 0.12 18.28
CA LYS A 256 -18.42 0.92 19.45
C LYS A 256 -17.68 2.21 19.06
N TYR A 257 -16.74 2.14 18.11
CA TYR A 257 -15.83 3.24 17.80
C TYR A 257 -16.21 4.04 16.54
N GLY A 258 -17.40 3.84 15.98
CA GLY A 258 -17.87 4.57 14.80
C GLY A 258 -17.18 4.16 13.50
N ILE A 259 -16.83 2.88 13.36
CA ILE A 259 -16.12 2.32 12.20
C ILE A 259 -17.12 1.56 11.32
N GLY A 260 -17.03 1.76 10.01
CA GLY A 260 -17.82 1.00 9.05
C GLY A 260 -17.36 -0.45 8.98
N PHE A 261 -18.30 -1.41 8.97
CA PHE A 261 -17.97 -2.84 8.97
C PHE A 261 -18.54 -3.54 7.74
N TRP A 262 -17.64 -4.01 6.87
CA TRP A 262 -17.99 -4.85 5.73
C TRP A 262 -17.89 -6.33 6.13
N ARG A 263 -19.04 -7.00 6.08
CA ARG A 263 -19.23 -8.37 6.55
C ARG A 263 -18.48 -9.39 5.68
N PRO A 264 -18.16 -10.58 6.21
CA PRO A 264 -17.56 -11.66 5.43
C PRO A 264 -18.36 -11.93 4.15
N GLY A 265 -17.67 -12.01 3.02
CA GLY A 265 -18.28 -12.22 1.70
C GLY A 265 -18.74 -10.94 0.99
N SER A 266 -18.50 -9.75 1.55
CA SER A 266 -18.77 -8.47 0.86
C SER A 266 -17.88 -8.22 -0.36
N GLY A 267 -16.68 -8.81 -0.37
CA GLY A 267 -15.67 -8.60 -1.40
C GLY A 267 -14.32 -8.19 -0.83
N ILE A 268 -13.31 -8.16 -1.70
CA ILE A 268 -11.93 -7.80 -1.36
C ILE A 268 -11.86 -6.29 -1.05
N ILE A 269 -11.11 -5.90 -0.02
CA ILE A 269 -10.97 -4.52 0.48
C ILE A 269 -10.76 -3.51 -0.64
N HIS A 270 -9.80 -3.75 -1.55
CA HIS A 270 -9.45 -2.79 -2.61
C HIS A 270 -10.54 -2.63 -3.66
N GLN A 271 -11.32 -3.69 -3.92
CA GLN A 271 -12.45 -3.62 -4.84
C GLN A 271 -13.56 -2.75 -4.23
N ILE A 272 -13.91 -3.01 -2.96
CA ILE A 272 -14.92 -2.23 -2.25
C ILE A 272 -14.49 -0.76 -2.13
N ILE A 273 -13.20 -0.52 -1.84
CA ILE A 273 -12.62 0.82 -1.78
C ILE A 273 -12.72 1.52 -3.12
N PHE A 274 -12.35 0.86 -4.21
CA PHE A 274 -12.40 1.44 -5.54
C PHE A 274 -13.84 1.80 -5.95
N GLU A 275 -14.81 0.96 -5.62
CA GLU A 275 -16.21 1.15 -6.00
C GLU A 275 -16.95 2.19 -5.15
N ASN A 276 -16.59 2.34 -3.88
CA ASN A 276 -17.42 3.10 -2.92
C ASN A 276 -16.74 4.32 -2.30
N TYR A 277 -15.41 4.34 -2.23
CA TYR A 277 -14.68 5.22 -1.30
C TYR A 277 -13.53 5.99 -1.94
N ALA A 278 -12.98 5.52 -3.06
CA ALA A 278 -11.91 6.19 -3.76
C ALA A 278 -12.44 7.37 -4.59
N PHE A 279 -11.81 8.54 -4.45
CA PHE A 279 -12.09 9.71 -5.27
C PHE A 279 -10.80 10.47 -5.60
N PRO A 280 -10.76 11.23 -6.72
CA PRO A 280 -9.56 11.97 -7.11
C PRO A 280 -9.12 12.96 -6.04
N GLY A 281 -7.83 12.95 -5.70
CA GLY A 281 -7.26 13.89 -4.73
C GLY A 281 -7.43 13.52 -3.26
N GLY A 282 -8.17 12.45 -2.92
CA GLY A 282 -8.23 11.95 -1.54
C GLY A 282 -6.92 11.29 -1.09
N LEU A 283 -6.56 11.45 0.18
CA LEU A 283 -5.45 10.75 0.81
C LEU A 283 -5.97 9.65 1.76
N MET A 284 -5.73 8.39 1.41
CA MET A 284 -6.11 7.24 2.23
C MET A 284 -4.89 6.52 2.80
N ILE A 285 -5.05 5.95 3.98
CA ILE A 285 -4.14 4.94 4.50
C ILE A 285 -4.88 3.62 4.69
N GLY A 286 -4.22 2.52 4.34
CA GLY A 286 -4.76 1.19 4.58
C GLY A 286 -3.75 0.29 5.26
N THR A 287 -4.21 -0.64 6.10
CA THR A 287 -3.37 -1.66 6.74
C THR A 287 -3.14 -2.86 5.82
N ASP A 288 -2.92 -2.59 4.54
CA ASP A 288 -2.67 -3.59 3.51
C ASP A 288 -1.68 -3.06 2.48
N SER A 289 -0.75 -3.90 2.01
CA SER A 289 0.32 -3.50 1.08
C SER A 289 -0.19 -3.10 -0.30
N HIS A 290 -1.31 -3.69 -0.74
CA HIS A 290 -1.95 -3.40 -2.02
C HIS A 290 -2.85 -2.17 -1.96
N THR A 291 -3.01 -1.54 -0.78
CA THR A 291 -3.27 -0.09 -0.73
C THR A 291 -1.96 0.52 -1.18
N PRO A 292 -1.79 1.08 -2.40
CA PRO A 292 -0.47 1.45 -2.90
C PRO A 292 0.12 2.57 -2.04
N LYS A 293 0.81 2.16 -0.98
CA LYS A 293 1.26 2.97 0.14
C LYS A 293 2.65 2.49 0.49
N ARG A 294 3.55 2.62 -0.48
CA ARG A 294 4.97 2.34 -0.22
C ARG A 294 5.64 3.57 0.40
N ARG A 295 5.38 3.74 1.70
CA ARG A 295 6.21 4.52 2.65
C ARG A 295 6.27 6.04 2.39
N TRP A 296 5.16 6.74 2.64
CA TRP A 296 5.09 8.21 2.79
C TRP A 296 5.87 8.76 4.03
N LEU A 297 6.49 7.87 4.81
CA LEU A 297 7.27 8.20 6.00
C LEU A 297 8.70 8.60 5.62
N GLY A 298 8.84 9.73 4.94
CA GLY A 298 10.09 10.49 4.98
C GLY A 298 11.01 10.42 3.77
N HIS A 299 10.65 9.71 2.70
CA HIS A 299 11.55 9.53 1.56
C HIS A 299 10.86 9.56 0.19
N ASP A 300 9.96 10.49 -0.08
CA ASP A 300 9.25 10.47 -1.37
C ASP A 300 10.15 10.93 -2.52
N ARG A 301 10.68 9.96 -3.27
CA ARG A 301 11.16 10.17 -4.64
C ARG A 301 9.98 9.95 -5.59
N PHE A 302 10.08 10.47 -6.82
CA PHE A 302 9.03 10.28 -7.83
C PHE A 302 9.63 9.60 -9.05
N ILE A 303 8.98 8.54 -9.52
CA ILE A 303 9.34 7.82 -10.74
C ILE A 303 8.26 8.11 -11.76
N GLY A 304 8.61 8.82 -12.84
CA GLY A 304 7.70 9.08 -13.94
C GLY A 304 7.69 7.91 -14.92
N VAL A 305 6.53 7.30 -15.14
CA VAL A 305 6.29 6.31 -16.19
C VAL A 305 5.49 6.96 -17.31
N LYS A 306 6.17 7.25 -18.43
CA LYS A 306 5.49 7.82 -19.60
C LYS A 306 4.89 6.70 -20.44
N LEU A 307 3.57 6.69 -20.57
CA LEU A 307 2.84 5.81 -21.47
C LEU A 307 2.57 6.52 -22.79
N THR A 308 2.90 5.87 -23.90
CA THR A 308 2.63 6.34 -25.26
C THR A 308 2.03 5.22 -26.10
N GLY A 309 1.14 5.56 -27.04
CA GLY A 309 0.42 4.57 -27.85
C GLY A 309 -0.89 4.12 -27.19
N LYS A 310 -1.43 2.96 -27.58
CA LYS A 310 -2.69 2.41 -27.07
C LYS A 310 -2.56 0.89 -26.89
N ILE A 311 -3.23 0.35 -25.88
CA ILE A 311 -3.34 -1.10 -25.68
C ILE A 311 -4.12 -1.69 -26.87
N SER A 312 -3.64 -2.81 -27.42
CA SER A 312 -4.30 -3.52 -28.53
C SER A 312 -4.08 -5.03 -28.46
N GLY A 313 -4.97 -5.78 -29.13
CA GLY A 313 -4.93 -7.23 -29.18
C GLY A 313 -5.14 -7.87 -27.80
N TRP A 314 -4.24 -8.79 -27.46
CA TRP A 314 -4.25 -9.52 -26.18
C TRP A 314 -3.56 -8.76 -25.03
N THR A 315 -2.98 -7.60 -25.31
CA THR A 315 -2.33 -6.78 -24.28
C THR A 315 -3.38 -6.24 -23.32
N SER A 316 -3.05 -6.20 -22.04
CA SER A 316 -3.92 -5.73 -20.97
C SER A 316 -3.18 -4.74 -20.04
N PRO A 317 -3.90 -4.01 -19.17
CA PRO A 317 -3.26 -3.17 -18.16
C PRO A 317 -2.30 -3.95 -17.24
N LYS A 318 -2.53 -5.24 -17.01
CA LYS A 318 -1.63 -6.11 -16.25
C LYS A 318 -0.23 -6.18 -16.88
N ASP A 319 -0.15 -6.22 -18.21
CA ASP A 319 1.12 -6.34 -18.93
C ASP A 319 1.96 -5.07 -18.78
N VAL A 320 1.32 -3.91 -18.64
CA VAL A 320 2.01 -2.64 -18.36
C VAL A 320 2.76 -2.71 -17.04
N ILE A 321 2.09 -3.13 -15.96
CA ILE A 321 2.73 -3.20 -14.65
C ILE A 321 3.73 -4.36 -14.54
N LEU A 322 3.48 -5.50 -15.20
CA LEU A 322 4.48 -6.57 -15.29
C LEU A 322 5.75 -6.08 -16.00
N LYS A 323 5.61 -5.29 -17.06
CA LYS A 323 6.77 -4.68 -17.74
C LYS A 323 7.49 -3.67 -16.86
N VAL A 324 6.76 -2.81 -16.15
CA VAL A 324 7.34 -1.83 -15.22
C VAL A 324 8.06 -2.53 -14.06
N ALA A 325 7.48 -3.58 -13.48
CA ALA A 325 8.10 -4.40 -12.44
C ALA A 325 9.37 -5.08 -12.95
N GLY A 326 9.38 -5.57 -14.19
CA GLY A 326 10.59 -6.10 -14.83
C GLY A 326 11.70 -5.06 -15.02
N ILE A 327 11.34 -3.80 -15.30
CA ILE A 327 12.30 -2.68 -15.46
C ILE A 327 12.85 -2.21 -14.11
N LEU A 328 11.97 -1.99 -13.13
CA LEU A 328 12.35 -1.45 -11.82
C LEU A 328 12.90 -2.52 -10.89
N THR A 329 12.58 -3.80 -11.12
CA THR A 329 12.76 -4.90 -10.16
C THR A 329 12.03 -4.66 -8.84
N VAL A 330 12.09 -5.61 -7.91
CA VAL A 330 11.45 -5.50 -6.58
C VAL A 330 12.03 -4.38 -5.70
N LYS A 331 13.21 -3.83 -6.04
CA LYS A 331 13.89 -2.79 -5.25
C LYS A 331 13.78 -1.39 -5.83
N GLY A 332 13.60 -1.24 -7.15
CA GLY A 332 13.73 0.06 -7.84
C GLY A 332 12.67 1.08 -7.47
N GLY A 333 11.50 0.65 -6.99
CA GLY A 333 10.44 1.52 -6.48
C GLY A 333 10.57 1.93 -5.01
N THR A 334 11.62 1.49 -4.31
CA THR A 334 11.72 1.70 -2.84
C THR A 334 11.83 3.19 -2.49
N GLY A 335 10.91 3.68 -1.65
CA GLY A 335 10.84 5.09 -1.27
C GLY A 335 10.56 5.98 -2.48
N ALA A 336 9.66 5.54 -3.36
CA ALA A 336 9.22 6.35 -4.48
C ALA A 336 7.75 6.12 -4.81
N ILE A 337 7.09 7.17 -5.28
CA ILE A 337 5.76 7.09 -5.88
C ILE A 337 5.94 7.00 -7.39
N VAL A 338 5.31 5.99 -7.99
CA VAL A 338 5.29 5.81 -9.44
C VAL A 338 4.13 6.61 -10.01
N GLU A 339 4.42 7.63 -10.81
CA GLU A 339 3.43 8.52 -11.42
C GLU A 339 3.36 8.23 -12.92
N TYR A 340 2.18 7.77 -13.37
CA TYR A 340 1.91 7.47 -14.78
C TYR A 340 1.42 8.72 -15.51
N PHE A 341 2.00 9.02 -16.67
CA PHE A 341 1.62 10.19 -17.46
C PHE A 341 1.81 9.96 -18.97
N GLY A 342 1.32 10.88 -19.78
CA GLY A 342 1.43 10.83 -21.24
C GLY A 342 0.15 10.33 -21.94
N PRO A 343 0.11 10.41 -23.27
CA PRO A 343 -1.12 10.19 -24.05
C PRO A 343 -1.65 8.75 -23.97
N GLY A 344 -0.79 7.77 -23.63
CA GLY A 344 -1.24 6.39 -23.48
C GLY A 344 -2.10 6.14 -22.24
N VAL A 345 -2.08 7.04 -21.25
CA VAL A 345 -2.92 6.93 -20.05
C VAL A 345 -4.40 7.00 -20.40
N GLU A 346 -4.77 7.84 -21.38
CA GLU A 346 -6.15 7.99 -21.85
C GLU A 346 -6.73 6.71 -22.50
N SER A 347 -5.86 5.75 -22.86
CA SER A 347 -6.29 4.46 -23.41
C SER A 347 -6.65 3.42 -22.35
N LEU A 348 -6.44 3.71 -21.07
CA LEU A 348 -6.68 2.79 -19.96
C LEU A 348 -8.05 3.04 -19.33
N SER A 349 -8.76 1.95 -19.01
CA SER A 349 -9.95 2.04 -18.15
C SER A 349 -9.56 2.38 -16.71
N ALA A 350 -10.50 2.93 -15.93
CA ALA A 350 -10.28 3.24 -14.52
C ALA A 350 -9.85 1.99 -13.72
N THR A 351 -10.54 0.86 -13.93
CA THR A 351 -10.17 -0.44 -13.31
C THR A 351 -8.83 -0.96 -13.80
N GLY A 352 -8.47 -0.70 -15.07
CA GLY A 352 -7.15 -1.01 -15.62
C GLY A 352 -6.04 -0.22 -14.94
N MET A 353 -6.26 1.08 -14.68
CA MET A 353 -5.35 1.90 -13.88
C MET A 353 -5.25 1.39 -12.44
N GLY A 354 -6.36 0.94 -11.86
CA GLY A 354 -6.40 0.26 -10.57
C GLY A 354 -5.48 -0.97 -10.52
N THR A 355 -5.56 -1.86 -11.52
CA THR A 355 -4.69 -3.03 -11.67
C THR A 355 -3.21 -2.65 -11.72
N ILE A 356 -2.87 -1.59 -12.47
CA ILE A 356 -1.49 -1.11 -12.59
C ILE A 356 -0.97 -0.60 -11.24
N CYS A 357 -1.77 0.19 -10.53
CA CYS A 357 -1.38 0.76 -9.24
C CYS A 357 -1.28 -0.31 -8.15
N ASN A 358 -2.19 -1.29 -8.15
CA ASN A 358 -2.26 -2.37 -7.17
C ASN A 358 -0.96 -3.18 -7.10
N MET A 359 -0.30 -3.43 -8.24
CA MET A 359 0.96 -4.17 -8.31
C MET A 359 2.22 -3.27 -8.29
N GLY A 360 2.07 -1.97 -8.05
CA GLY A 360 3.19 -1.04 -7.94
C GLY A 360 3.85 -1.00 -6.55
N CYS A 361 3.31 -1.77 -5.59
CA CYS A 361 3.68 -1.78 -4.18
C CYS A 361 4.91 -2.61 -3.82
#